data_AF-A0A699KYF3-F1
#
_entry.id   AF-A0A699KYF3-F1
#
_cell.length_a   1.000
_cell.length_b   1.000
_cell.length_c   1.000
_cell.angle_alpha   90.00
_cell.angle_beta   90.00
_cell.angle_gamma   90.00
#
_symmetry.space_group_name_H-M   'P 1'
#
loop_
_entity.id
_entity.type
_entity.pdbx_description
1 polymer ?
#
loop_
_entity_poly.entity_id
_entity_poly.type
_entity_poly.pdbx_seq_one_letter_code
_entity_poly.pdbx_strand_id
1 'polypeptide(L)'
;NIESRIQKTDQKRTMREVEEERIEVGIITVQEVLGKGIDDIVDLGIRTLVVSGKKQKDRVTAQRRFKVAQKSAESRSRPPTKSQLRNLMMTYLKNMGGYKHSQLKEKIFAEIQGLFERQKRVIDDFKPMDSDDTVDKEKVLEEHDNTKVEVKQEGDEESIRKRPGRRLKMKAIKKSKR
;
A
#
# COMPACT_ATOMS: atom_id res chain seq x y z
N ASN A 1 58.30 81.69 4.41
CA ASN A 1 57.44 81.00 3.42
C ASN A 1 57.00 79.65 4.00
N ILE A 2 55.98 79.67 4.86
CA ILE A 2 55.54 78.52 5.67
C ILE A 2 54.26 77.91 5.05
N GLU A 3 53.39 78.77 4.51
CA GLU A 3 52.13 78.41 3.86
C GLU A 3 52.34 77.49 2.64
N SER A 4 53.35 77.74 1.80
CA SER A 4 53.66 76.87 0.65
C SER A 4 54.08 75.45 1.06
N ARG A 5 54.60 75.30 2.29
CA ARG A 5 55.06 74.02 2.83
C ARG A 5 53.88 73.22 3.39
N ILE A 6 52.92 73.92 4.02
CA ILE A 6 51.66 73.37 4.52
C ILE A 6 50.78 72.87 3.35
N GLN A 7 50.61 73.65 2.28
CA GLN A 7 49.85 73.21 1.11
C GLN A 7 50.43 71.95 0.45
N LYS A 8 51.76 71.83 0.37
CA LYS A 8 52.43 70.63 -0.15
C LYS A 8 52.26 69.42 0.77
N THR A 9 52.22 69.61 2.09
CA THR A 9 51.96 68.50 3.02
C THR A 9 50.51 68.05 2.97
N ASP A 10 49.57 68.97 2.77
CA ASP A 10 48.14 68.66 2.66
C ASP A 10 47.83 67.94 1.34
N GLN A 11 48.43 68.36 0.22
CA GLN A 11 48.36 67.62 -1.05
C GLN A 11 48.98 66.21 -0.95
N LYS A 12 50.09 66.06 -0.22
CA LYS A 12 50.71 64.75 0.00
C LYS A 12 49.92 63.86 0.98
N ARG A 13 49.07 64.45 1.83
CA ARG A 13 48.19 63.72 2.73
C ARG A 13 46.94 63.23 1.98
N THR A 14 46.31 64.11 1.21
CA THR A 14 45.15 63.76 0.36
C THR A 14 45.46 62.69 -0.69
N MET A 15 46.62 62.75 -1.36
CA MET A 15 47.02 61.69 -2.29
C MET A 15 47.25 60.33 -1.61
N ARG A 16 47.71 60.32 -0.36
CA ARG A 16 47.88 59.09 0.42
C ARG A 16 46.55 58.50 0.87
N GLU A 17 45.60 59.34 1.30
CA GLU A 17 44.25 58.90 1.65
C GLU A 17 43.53 58.25 0.45
N VAL A 18 43.68 58.82 -0.76
CA VAL A 18 43.13 58.22 -1.99
C VAL A 18 43.78 56.89 -2.34
N GLU A 19 45.08 56.72 -2.10
CA GLU A 19 45.76 55.44 -2.29
C GLU A 19 45.31 54.39 -1.25
N GLU A 20 45.11 54.80 0.01
CA GLU A 20 44.61 53.92 1.07
C GLU A 20 43.18 53.43 0.78
N GLU A 21 42.27 54.32 0.35
CA GLU A 21 40.91 53.94 -0.07
C GLU A 21 40.94 52.96 -1.26
N ARG A 22 41.83 53.18 -2.24
CA ARG A 22 41.99 52.25 -3.38
C ARG A 22 42.48 50.88 -2.93
N ILE A 23 43.38 50.82 -1.95
CA ILE A 23 43.88 49.56 -1.38
C ILE A 23 42.76 48.85 -0.62
N GLU A 24 41.97 49.57 0.19
CA GLU A 24 40.87 49.00 0.97
C GLU A 24 39.76 48.44 0.08
N VAL A 25 39.32 49.18 -0.94
CA VAL A 25 38.37 48.70 -1.95
C VAL A 25 38.93 47.48 -2.69
N GLY A 26 40.21 47.49 -3.03
CA GLY A 26 40.89 46.32 -3.61
C GLY A 26 40.83 45.09 -2.71
N ILE A 27 41.13 45.23 -1.42
CA ILE A 27 41.05 44.14 -0.44
C ILE A 27 39.62 43.60 -0.31
N ILE A 28 38.61 44.47 -0.26
CA ILE A 28 37.19 44.07 -0.19
C ILE A 28 36.80 43.25 -1.42
N THR A 29 37.13 43.70 -2.63
CA THR A 29 36.79 42.97 -3.86
C THR A 29 37.45 41.59 -3.92
N VAL A 30 38.70 41.48 -3.47
CA VAL A 30 39.41 40.18 -3.39
C VAL A 30 38.75 39.26 -2.37
N GLN A 31 38.35 39.78 -1.20
CA GLN A 31 37.64 39.00 -0.18
C GLN A 31 36.27 38.50 -0.68
N GLU A 32 35.51 39.33 -1.41
CA GLU A 32 34.22 38.93 -1.99
C GLU A 32 34.35 37.82 -3.03
N VAL A 33 35.35 37.92 -3.91
CA VAL A 33 35.63 36.90 -4.93
C VAL A 33 36.05 35.58 -4.26
N LEU A 34 36.89 35.65 -3.23
CA LEU A 34 37.30 34.49 -2.46
C LEU A 34 36.12 33.86 -1.70
N GLY A 35 35.26 34.68 -1.09
CA GLY A 35 34.05 34.23 -0.38
C GLY A 35 33.09 33.45 -1.29
N LYS A 36 32.77 34.00 -2.48
CA LYS A 36 31.92 33.31 -3.46
C LYS A 36 32.49 31.96 -3.89
N GLY A 37 33.80 31.88 -4.11
CA GLY A 37 34.47 30.62 -4.43
C GLY A 37 34.36 29.58 -3.31
N ILE A 38 34.40 30.01 -2.04
CA ILE A 38 34.19 29.13 -0.88
C ILE A 38 32.73 28.65 -0.83
N ASP A 39 31.77 29.56 -1.03
CA ASP A 39 30.34 29.23 -1.00
C ASP A 39 29.97 28.18 -2.06
N ASP A 40 30.46 28.31 -3.30
CA ASP A 40 30.23 27.35 -4.38
C ASP A 40 30.79 25.96 -4.06
N ILE A 41 31.96 25.89 -3.42
CA ILE A 41 32.59 24.65 -2.96
C ILE A 41 31.74 23.99 -1.87
N VAL A 42 31.26 24.77 -0.91
CA VAL A 42 30.38 24.29 0.16
C VAL A 42 29.08 23.75 -0.42
N ASP A 43 28.47 24.46 -1.36
CA ASP A 43 27.23 24.07 -2.04
C ASP A 43 27.38 22.75 -2.81
N LEU A 44 28.49 22.58 -3.54
CA LEU A 44 28.81 21.33 -4.24
C LEU A 44 28.99 20.17 -3.25
N GLY A 45 29.67 20.41 -2.13
CA GLY A 45 29.84 19.44 -1.05
C GLY A 45 28.51 18.98 -0.46
N ILE A 46 27.60 19.92 -0.15
CA ILE A 46 26.28 19.60 0.38
C ILE A 46 25.47 18.79 -0.64
N ARG A 47 25.46 19.19 -1.92
CA ARG A 47 24.73 18.46 -2.98
C ARG A 47 25.21 17.02 -3.12
N THR A 48 26.52 16.80 -3.14
CA THR A 48 27.10 15.45 -3.27
C THR A 48 26.78 14.56 -2.06
N LEU A 49 26.86 15.10 -0.83
CA LEU A 49 26.47 14.39 0.39
C LEU A 49 24.97 14.02 0.39
N VAL A 50 24.10 14.93 -0.04
CA VAL A 50 22.64 14.66 -0.13
C VAL A 50 22.35 13.56 -1.14
N VAL A 51 22.98 13.58 -2.32
CA VAL A 51 22.80 12.54 -3.35
C VAL A 51 23.32 11.19 -2.85
N SER A 52 24.48 11.16 -2.21
CA SER A 52 25.05 9.95 -1.61
C SER A 52 24.12 9.36 -0.53
N GLY A 53 23.59 10.21 0.35
CA GLY A 53 22.62 9.81 1.38
C GLY A 53 21.32 9.24 0.80
N LYS A 54 20.77 9.86 -0.26
CA LYS A 54 19.61 9.33 -0.98
C LYS A 54 19.90 7.95 -1.57
N LYS A 55 21.03 7.79 -2.26
CA LYS A 55 21.44 6.51 -2.86
C LYS A 55 21.60 5.41 -1.81
N GLN A 56 22.17 5.72 -0.64
CA GLN A 56 22.27 4.75 0.46
C GLN A 56 20.89 4.35 1.00
N LYS A 57 19.99 5.33 1.21
CA LYS A 57 18.62 5.08 1.64
C LYS A 57 17.86 4.18 0.64
N ASP A 58 18.02 4.44 -0.66
CA ASP A 58 17.38 3.66 -1.72
C ASP A 58 17.92 2.22 -1.76
N ARG A 59 19.22 2.01 -1.55
CA ARG A 59 19.80 0.66 -1.44
C ARG A 59 19.25 -0.10 -0.24
N VAL A 60 19.16 0.55 0.92
CA VAL A 60 18.62 -0.07 2.14
C VAL A 60 17.14 -0.42 1.96
N THR A 61 16.35 0.47 1.36
CA THR A 61 14.92 0.20 1.09
C THR A 61 14.74 -0.89 0.05
N ALA A 62 15.52 -0.91 -1.02
CA ALA A 62 15.50 -1.98 -2.02
C ALA A 62 15.87 -3.35 -1.41
N GLN A 63 16.91 -3.42 -0.58
CA GLN A 63 17.27 -4.65 0.12
C GLN A 63 16.16 -5.13 1.07
N ARG A 64 15.51 -4.21 1.80
CA ARG A 64 14.37 -4.56 2.66
C ARG A 64 13.22 -5.11 1.84
N ARG A 65 12.87 -4.47 0.71
CA ARG A 65 11.81 -4.94 -0.20
C ARG A 65 12.12 -6.31 -0.78
N PHE A 66 13.36 -6.55 -1.19
CA PHE A 66 13.80 -7.85 -1.69
C PHE A 66 13.67 -8.95 -0.64
N LYS A 67 14.13 -8.70 0.60
CA LYS A 67 14.00 -9.66 1.70
C LYS A 67 12.53 -9.95 2.06
N VAL A 68 11.67 -8.92 2.04
CA VAL A 68 10.23 -9.10 2.25
C VAL A 68 9.61 -9.95 1.13
N ALA A 69 9.99 -9.69 -0.13
CA ALA A 69 9.54 -10.46 -1.28
C ALA A 69 9.96 -11.93 -1.17
N GLN A 70 11.23 -12.20 -0.86
CA GLN A 70 11.72 -13.57 -0.63
C GLN A 70 10.93 -14.30 0.47
N LYS A 71 10.76 -13.67 1.65
CA LYS A 71 9.97 -14.26 2.75
C LYS A 71 8.52 -14.54 2.34
N SER A 72 7.92 -13.64 1.56
CA SER A 72 6.55 -13.83 1.08
C SER A 72 6.44 -14.98 0.07
N ALA A 73 7.41 -15.12 -0.82
CA ALA A 73 7.48 -16.22 -1.78
C ALA A 73 7.66 -17.55 -1.05
N GLU A 74 8.58 -17.60 -0.08
CA GLU A 74 8.80 -18.76 0.78
C GLU A 74 7.54 -19.14 1.59
N SER A 75 6.80 -18.15 2.11
CA SER A 75 5.55 -18.44 2.83
C SER A 75 4.43 -18.97 1.93
N ARG A 76 4.44 -18.64 0.63
CA ARG A 76 3.46 -19.10 -0.36
C ARG A 76 3.77 -20.51 -0.87
N SER A 77 5.05 -20.89 -0.95
CA SER A 77 5.45 -22.23 -1.36
C SER A 77 5.25 -23.28 -0.28
N ARG A 78 5.00 -22.88 0.98
CA ARG A 78 4.73 -23.80 2.07
C ARG A 78 3.33 -24.41 1.92
N PRO A 79 3.18 -25.73 2.11
CA PRO A 79 1.87 -26.35 2.14
C PRO A 79 1.01 -25.75 3.27
N PRO A 80 -0.33 -25.72 3.12
CA PRO A 80 -1.22 -25.19 4.13
C PRO A 80 -1.04 -25.90 5.48
N THR A 81 -0.93 -25.12 6.55
CA THR A 81 -0.91 -25.64 7.92
C THR A 81 -2.26 -26.28 8.27
N LYS A 82 -2.30 -27.24 9.20
CA LYS A 82 -3.55 -27.91 9.66
C LYS A 82 -4.67 -26.93 10.03
N SER A 83 -4.35 -25.80 10.66
CA SER A 83 -5.31 -24.74 10.98
C SER A 83 -5.83 -23.99 9.76
N GLN A 84 -4.96 -23.71 8.78
CA GLN A 84 -5.33 -23.10 7.51
C GLN A 84 -6.25 -24.02 6.72
N LEU A 85 -5.92 -25.32 6.67
CA LEU A 85 -6.75 -26.34 6.04
C LEU A 85 -8.12 -26.47 6.75
N ARG A 86 -8.13 -26.46 8.09
CA ARG A 86 -9.38 -26.44 8.88
C ARG A 86 -10.26 -25.26 8.50
N ASN A 87 -9.68 -24.06 8.43
CA ASN A 87 -10.43 -22.85 8.09
C ASN A 87 -10.97 -22.88 6.66
N LEU A 88 -10.20 -23.45 5.72
CA LEU A 88 -10.64 -23.66 4.34
C LEU A 88 -11.83 -24.63 4.28
N MET A 89 -11.72 -25.79 4.94
CA MET A 89 -12.81 -26.77 5.05
C MET A 89 -14.04 -26.18 5.73
N MET A 90 -13.87 -25.44 6.84
CA MET A 90 -14.99 -24.76 7.50
C MET A 90 -15.69 -23.75 6.60
N THR A 91 -14.94 -23.01 5.80
CA THR A 91 -15.50 -22.03 4.85
C THR A 91 -16.31 -22.74 3.77
N TYR A 92 -15.79 -23.83 3.23
CA TYR A 92 -16.52 -24.66 2.28
C TYR A 92 -17.81 -25.21 2.89
N LEU A 93 -17.75 -25.79 4.09
CA LEU A 93 -18.92 -26.34 4.77
C LEU A 93 -19.98 -25.27 5.07
N LYS A 94 -19.58 -24.04 5.41
CA LYS A 94 -20.54 -22.93 5.59
C LYS A 94 -21.29 -22.60 4.30
N ASN A 95 -20.58 -22.61 3.17
CA ASN A 95 -21.11 -22.14 1.90
C ASN A 95 -21.88 -23.24 1.16
N MET A 96 -21.32 -24.45 1.11
CA MET A 96 -21.87 -25.59 0.37
C MET A 96 -22.79 -26.46 1.23
N GLY A 97 -22.42 -26.68 2.51
CA GLY A 97 -23.16 -27.55 3.42
C GLY A 97 -24.13 -26.82 4.35
N GLY A 98 -24.26 -25.49 4.24
CA GLY A 98 -25.17 -24.69 5.08
C GLY A 98 -24.85 -24.68 6.59
N TYR A 99 -23.65 -25.10 6.99
CA TYR A 99 -23.28 -25.18 8.39
C TYR A 99 -23.09 -23.80 9.04
N LYS A 100 -23.55 -23.64 10.29
CA LYS A 100 -23.30 -22.43 11.07
C LYS A 100 -21.87 -22.44 11.64
N HIS A 101 -21.30 -21.26 11.82
CA HIS A 101 -19.95 -21.13 12.39
C HIS A 101 -19.85 -21.71 13.81
N SER A 102 -20.90 -21.55 14.63
CA SER A 102 -20.97 -22.11 15.98
C SER A 102 -20.87 -23.63 16.00
N GLN A 103 -21.47 -24.32 15.03
CA GLN A 103 -21.42 -25.78 14.93
C GLN A 103 -20.03 -26.29 14.55
N LEU A 104 -19.33 -25.55 13.69
CA LEU A 104 -18.02 -25.97 13.19
C LEU A 104 -16.87 -25.59 14.13
N LYS A 105 -17.00 -24.49 14.89
CA LYS A 105 -15.91 -24.01 15.76
C LYS A 105 -15.59 -25.01 16.87
N GLU A 106 -16.60 -25.70 17.40
CA GLU A 106 -16.52 -26.66 18.51
C GLU A 106 -16.01 -28.04 18.06
N LYS A 107 -16.03 -28.33 16.76
CA LYS A 107 -15.61 -29.62 16.21
C LYS A 107 -14.09 -29.74 16.07
N ILE A 108 -13.59 -30.94 16.34
CA ILE A 108 -12.19 -31.28 16.07
C ILE A 108 -11.92 -31.38 14.56
N PHE A 109 -10.64 -31.32 14.19
CA PHE A 109 -10.23 -31.34 12.79
C PHE A 109 -10.73 -32.58 12.03
N ALA A 110 -10.65 -33.76 12.63
CA ALA A 110 -11.08 -35.02 12.02
C ALA A 110 -12.58 -35.02 11.69
N GLU A 111 -13.41 -34.46 12.56
CA GLU A 111 -14.84 -34.32 12.31
C GLU A 111 -15.14 -33.36 11.15
N ILE A 112 -14.43 -32.23 11.09
CA ILE A 112 -14.56 -31.26 10.00
C ILE A 112 -14.13 -31.89 8.67
N GLN A 113 -13.05 -32.66 8.67
CA GLN A 113 -12.58 -33.37 7.50
C GLN A 113 -13.62 -34.40 7.00
N GLY A 114 -14.19 -35.19 7.91
CA GLY A 114 -15.23 -36.15 7.54
C GLY A 114 -16.50 -35.49 6.99
N LEU A 115 -16.91 -34.33 7.52
CA LEU A 115 -18.01 -33.54 6.96
C LEU A 115 -17.68 -33.01 5.57
N PHE A 116 -16.46 -32.50 5.39
CA PHE A 116 -15.98 -31.96 4.13
C PHE A 116 -15.98 -33.02 3.02
N GLU A 117 -15.46 -34.21 3.30
CA GLU A 117 -15.43 -35.31 2.33
C GLU A 117 -16.84 -35.78 1.95
N ARG A 118 -17.77 -35.84 2.92
CA ARG A 118 -19.18 -36.15 2.63
C ARG A 118 -19.82 -35.12 1.70
N GLN A 119 -19.69 -33.83 2.01
CA GLN A 119 -20.26 -32.76 1.19
C GLN A 119 -19.63 -32.73 -0.21
N LYS A 120 -18.32 -32.98 -0.29
CA LYS A 120 -17.60 -33.04 -1.57
C LYS A 120 -18.13 -34.17 -2.44
N ARG A 121 -18.39 -35.37 -1.88
CA ARG A 121 -19.00 -36.48 -2.64
C ARG A 121 -20.37 -36.12 -3.20
N VAL A 122 -21.24 -35.52 -2.38
CA VAL A 122 -22.57 -35.07 -2.84
C VAL A 122 -22.49 -34.12 -4.03
N ILE A 123 -21.48 -33.25 -4.06
CA ILE A 123 -21.26 -32.31 -5.17
C ILE A 123 -20.61 -32.99 -6.37
N ASP A 124 -19.66 -33.91 -6.15
CA ASP A 124 -19.02 -34.65 -7.22
C ASP A 124 -20.04 -35.59 -7.93
N ASP A 125 -21.03 -36.12 -7.21
CA ASP A 125 -22.12 -36.95 -7.73
C ASP A 125 -23.25 -36.13 -8.40
N PHE A 126 -23.20 -34.80 -8.34
CA PHE A 126 -24.25 -33.94 -8.90
C PHE A 126 -24.17 -33.91 -10.43
N LYS A 127 -25.11 -34.60 -11.09
CA LYS A 127 -25.33 -34.51 -12.54
C LYS A 127 -26.29 -33.32 -12.82
N PRO A 128 -25.87 -32.28 -13.57
CA PRO A 128 -26.76 -31.18 -13.91
C PRO A 128 -27.92 -31.70 -14.76
N MET A 129 -29.13 -31.18 -14.52
CA MET A 129 -30.37 -31.64 -15.14
C MET A 129 -30.31 -31.63 -16.68
N ASP A 130 -29.54 -30.70 -17.25
CA ASP A 130 -29.39 -30.54 -18.71
C ASP A 130 -28.27 -31.39 -19.34
N SER A 131 -27.58 -32.23 -18.55
CA SER A 131 -26.59 -33.19 -19.10
C SER A 131 -27.26 -34.44 -19.67
N ASP A 132 -28.41 -34.25 -20.30
CA ASP A 132 -29.14 -35.32 -20.96
C ASP A 132 -28.28 -35.84 -22.10
N ASP A 133 -28.03 -37.14 -22.03
CA ASP A 133 -27.42 -37.94 -23.06
C ASP A 133 -28.41 -37.95 -24.23
N THR A 134 -28.26 -37.01 -25.18
CA THR A 134 -29.10 -36.90 -26.37
C THR A 134 -28.83 -38.02 -27.37
N VAL A 135 -29.02 -39.26 -26.96
CA VAL A 135 -29.08 -40.42 -27.84
C VAL A 135 -30.22 -41.32 -27.36
N ASP A 136 -31.33 -41.21 -28.08
CA ASP A 136 -32.32 -42.27 -28.32
C ASP A 136 -33.33 -42.61 -27.21
N LYS A 137 -34.14 -41.62 -26.80
CA LYS A 137 -35.49 -41.89 -26.26
C LYS A 137 -36.55 -41.05 -26.97
N GLU A 138 -36.61 -41.22 -28.27
CA GLU A 138 -37.88 -41.10 -28.98
C GLU A 138 -38.77 -42.25 -28.51
N LYS A 139 -39.61 -42.01 -27.50
CA LYS A 139 -40.98 -42.53 -27.40
C LYS A 139 -41.65 -42.15 -26.07
N VAL A 140 -42.88 -41.68 -26.28
CA VAL A 140 -44.00 -41.55 -25.33
C VAL A 140 -44.01 -40.26 -24.52
N LEU A 141 -44.43 -39.21 -25.22
CA LEU A 141 -45.41 -38.26 -24.69
C LEU A 141 -46.59 -39.03 -24.11
N GLU A 142 -46.75 -39.04 -22.80
CA GLU A 142 -48.06 -39.25 -22.20
C GLU A 142 -48.18 -38.29 -21.01
N GLU A 143 -48.89 -37.20 -21.29
CA GLU A 143 -49.36 -36.21 -20.34
C GLU A 143 -50.15 -36.93 -19.25
N HIS A 144 -49.89 -36.63 -17.97
CA HIS A 144 -50.86 -36.90 -16.93
C HIS A 144 -51.23 -35.62 -16.20
N ASP A 145 -52.49 -35.26 -16.41
CA ASP A 145 -53.22 -34.14 -15.84
C ASP A 145 -53.16 -34.07 -14.31
N ASN A 146 -52.88 -32.86 -13.85
CA ASN A 146 -53.63 -32.10 -12.85
C ASN A 146 -54.19 -32.85 -11.62
N THR A 147 -53.48 -32.72 -10.49
CA THR A 147 -54.15 -32.69 -9.17
C THR A 147 -53.66 -31.49 -8.37
N LYS A 148 -54.52 -30.47 -8.37
CA LYS A 148 -54.48 -29.26 -7.55
C LYS A 148 -54.43 -29.65 -6.07
N VAL A 149 -53.26 -29.50 -5.45
CA VAL A 149 -53.11 -29.53 -3.99
C VAL A 149 -52.74 -28.12 -3.53
N GLU A 150 -53.76 -27.43 -3.04
CA GLU A 150 -53.71 -26.12 -2.41
C GLU A 150 -53.05 -26.26 -1.02
N VAL A 151 -51.78 -25.87 -0.91
CA VAL A 151 -51.10 -25.69 0.39
C VAL A 151 -50.90 -24.20 0.62
N LYS A 152 -51.57 -23.76 1.67
CA LYS A 152 -51.68 -22.41 2.22
C LYS A 152 -50.36 -21.64 2.18
N GLN A 153 -50.42 -20.45 1.58
CA GLN A 153 -49.45 -19.39 1.79
C GLN A 153 -49.57 -18.91 3.25
N GLU A 154 -48.58 -19.26 4.07
CA GLU A 154 -48.26 -18.55 5.29
C GLU A 154 -46.77 -18.20 5.19
N GLY A 155 -46.50 -17.09 4.51
CA GLY A 155 -45.18 -16.53 4.33
C GLY A 155 -45.17 -15.15 4.94
N ASP A 156 -44.83 -15.09 6.22
CA ASP A 156 -44.54 -13.84 6.92
C ASP A 156 -43.49 -13.04 6.13
N GLU A 157 -43.87 -11.84 5.71
CA GLU A 157 -42.99 -10.85 5.09
C GLU A 157 -41.92 -10.38 6.11
N GLU A 158 -40.87 -11.18 6.33
CA GLU A 158 -39.69 -10.69 7.04
C GLU A 158 -38.87 -9.77 6.13
N SER A 159 -39.30 -8.50 6.13
CA SER A 159 -38.53 -7.27 6.03
C SER A 159 -37.04 -7.47 5.69
N ILE A 160 -36.71 -7.27 4.41
CA ILE A 160 -35.34 -7.09 3.94
C ILE A 160 -34.80 -5.78 4.54
N ARG A 161 -34.32 -5.82 5.79
CA ARG A 161 -33.59 -4.72 6.42
C ARG A 161 -32.26 -4.55 5.69
N LYS A 162 -32.26 -3.71 4.64
CA LYS A 162 -31.05 -3.19 4.00
C LYS A 162 -30.09 -2.70 5.09
N ARG A 163 -28.93 -3.34 5.23
CA ARG A 163 -27.86 -2.89 6.14
C ARG A 163 -27.42 -1.48 5.73
N PRO A 164 -27.46 -0.47 6.60
CA PRO A 164 -26.81 0.80 6.32
C PRO A 164 -25.30 0.57 6.28
N GLY A 165 -24.70 0.86 5.12
CA GLY A 165 -23.26 0.78 4.91
C GLY A 165 -22.51 1.60 5.95
N ARG A 166 -21.53 0.97 6.60
CA ARG A 166 -20.66 1.60 7.60
C ARG A 166 -19.77 2.62 6.88
N ARG A 167 -20.20 3.89 6.83
CA ARG A 167 -19.35 5.02 6.41
C ARG A 167 -18.14 5.08 7.34
N LEU A 168 -16.97 4.65 6.87
CA LEU A 168 -15.70 4.92 7.52
C LEU A 168 -15.50 6.44 7.56
N LYS A 169 -15.68 7.05 8.73
CA LYS A 169 -15.35 8.45 8.95
C LYS A 169 -13.83 8.58 9.00
N MET A 170 -13.23 8.95 7.88
CA MET A 170 -11.84 9.37 7.83
C MET A 170 -11.71 10.64 8.67
N LYS A 171 -10.95 10.57 9.77
CA LYS A 171 -10.57 11.77 10.53
C LYS A 171 -9.59 12.57 9.67
N ALA A 172 -9.96 13.82 9.36
CA ALA A 172 -9.06 14.74 8.69
C ALA A 172 -7.84 14.99 9.58
N ILE A 173 -6.65 14.67 9.08
CA ILE A 173 -5.39 15.10 9.68
C ILE A 173 -5.29 16.60 9.41
N LYS A 174 -5.43 17.42 10.46
CA LYS A 174 -5.19 18.86 10.40
C LYS A 174 -3.80 19.09 9.81
N LYS A 175 -3.73 19.63 8.59
CA LYS A 175 -2.49 20.17 8.06
C LYS A 175 -2.13 21.40 8.91
N SER A 176 -1.08 21.27 9.70
CA SER A 176 -0.41 22.41 10.31
C SER A 176 0.12 23.29 9.18
N LYS A 177 -0.36 24.54 9.10
CA LYS A 177 0.23 25.55 8.21
C LYS A 177 1.67 25.81 8.67
N ARG A 178 2.55 25.94 7.68
CA ARG A 178 3.87 26.58 7.81
C ARG A 178 3.71 28.01 8.28
#